data_AF-A0A917UIP0-F1
#
_entry.id   AF-A0A917UIP0-F1
#
_cell.length_a   1.000
_cell.length_b   1.000
_cell.length_c   1.000
_cell.angle_alpha   90.00
_cell.angle_beta   90.00
_cell.angle_gamma   90.00
#
_symmetry.space_group_name_H-M   'P 1'
#
loop_
_entity.id
_entity.type
_entity.pdbx_description
1 polymer ?
#
loop_
_entity_poly.entity_id
_entity_poly.type
_entity_poly.pdbx_seq_one_letter_code
_entity_poly.pdbx_strand_id
1 'polypeptide(L)'
;MDGPTADGPAHLVWARQAGADGRPGPGVRVFRSGSAVAVAGPRLSGRDRIAVTGSAEDALPLVRDVLAEVGPTYRPFGDAALIDALVRGIPELVPGPRSFLWMVTDQPPVPVTGVDWLDPDGEDAARALFALCFPDSYAQPGRPGVRRWAGAEGADGEALAVAADAWSADGCGFMAGVVTHPRARGRGLGAAVSRFVVDALVRRYGRAALMVDATNAAAIAVYERAGMRGRLFGAAGVGR
;
A
#
# COMPACT_ATOMS: atom_id res chain seq x y z
N MET A 1 28.71 -8.51 -7.18
CA MET A 1 27.88 -8.03 -6.06
C MET A 1 26.49 -7.87 -6.63
N ASP A 2 25.71 -8.96 -6.60
CA ASP A 2 24.33 -8.93 -7.03
C ASP A 2 23.51 -8.46 -5.84
N GLY A 3 22.94 -7.25 -5.94
CA GLY A 3 21.97 -6.76 -4.96
C GLY A 3 20.77 -7.71 -4.89
N PRO A 4 19.97 -7.66 -3.81
CA PRO A 4 18.82 -8.54 -3.67
C PRO A 4 17.86 -8.30 -4.84
N THR A 5 17.82 -9.21 -5.81
CA THR A 5 16.78 -9.21 -6.83
C THR A 5 15.46 -9.39 -6.11
N ALA A 6 14.60 -8.37 -6.21
CA ALA A 6 13.24 -8.30 -5.70
C ALA A 6 12.33 -9.32 -6.42
N ASP A 7 12.69 -10.60 -6.44
CA ASP A 7 12.01 -11.59 -7.26
C ASP A 7 10.71 -12.03 -6.57
N GLY A 8 9.59 -11.86 -7.26
CA GLY A 8 8.25 -12.22 -6.78
C GLY A 8 7.22 -11.09 -6.73
N PRO A 9 5.94 -11.43 -6.45
CA PRO A 9 4.83 -10.47 -6.47
C PRO A 9 5.02 -9.30 -5.49
N ALA A 10 4.82 -8.07 -5.98
CA ALA A 10 5.10 -6.85 -5.22
C ALA A 10 4.36 -6.77 -3.87
N HIS A 11 3.13 -7.28 -3.77
CA HIS A 11 2.37 -7.28 -2.51
C HIS A 11 2.97 -8.22 -1.45
N LEU A 12 3.62 -9.31 -1.86
CA LEU A 12 4.36 -10.18 -0.93
C LEU A 12 5.68 -9.56 -0.50
N VAL A 13 6.44 -8.97 -1.45
CA VAL A 13 7.68 -8.25 -1.13
C VAL A 13 7.40 -7.14 -0.13
N TRP A 14 6.37 -6.34 -0.40
CA TRP A 14 5.89 -5.33 0.53
C TRP A 14 5.47 -5.92 1.88
N ALA A 15 4.65 -6.97 1.90
CA ALA A 15 4.14 -7.53 3.16
C ALA A 15 5.23 -8.19 4.03
N ARG A 16 6.36 -8.58 3.45
CA ARG A 16 7.50 -9.12 4.22
C ARG A 16 8.12 -8.07 5.14
N GLN A 17 7.98 -6.78 4.82
CA GLN A 17 8.58 -5.67 5.56
C GLN A 17 10.05 -5.93 5.90
N ALA A 18 10.78 -6.52 4.95
CA ALA A 18 12.15 -6.94 5.16
C ALA A 18 13.08 -5.73 5.21
N GLY A 19 14.07 -5.80 6.10
CA GLY A 19 15.18 -4.86 6.14
C GLY A 19 16.27 -5.22 5.12
N ALA A 20 17.37 -4.47 5.14
CA ALA A 20 18.51 -4.70 4.25
C ALA A 20 19.20 -6.08 4.44
N ASP A 21 18.95 -6.76 5.57
CA ASP A 21 19.45 -8.11 5.84
C ASP A 21 18.57 -9.22 5.21
N GLY A 22 17.49 -8.84 4.52
CA GLY A 22 16.56 -9.74 3.85
C GLY A 22 15.64 -10.54 4.78
N ARG A 23 15.76 -10.35 6.11
CA ARG A 23 14.92 -11.05 7.09
C ARG A 23 13.54 -10.40 7.15
N PRO A 24 12.45 -11.19 7.33
CA PRO A 24 11.13 -10.62 7.55
C PRO A 24 11.12 -9.63 8.73
N GLY A 25 10.30 -8.59 8.63
CA GLY A 25 10.16 -7.59 9.68
C GLY A 25 9.66 -8.19 11.01
N PRO A 26 9.76 -7.45 12.13
CA PRO A 26 9.34 -7.93 13.44
C PRO A 26 7.89 -8.47 13.44
N GLY A 27 7.72 -9.72 13.88
CA GLY A 27 6.42 -10.39 13.93
C GLY A 27 5.89 -10.88 12.58
N VAL A 28 6.62 -10.66 11.47
CA VAL A 28 6.25 -11.16 10.15
C VAL A 28 6.65 -12.62 9.99
N ARG A 29 5.73 -13.46 9.51
CA ARG A 29 5.95 -14.87 9.21
C ARG A 29 5.63 -15.16 7.75
N VAL A 30 6.43 -16.02 7.12
CA VAL A 30 6.27 -16.42 5.71
C VAL A 30 6.03 -17.92 5.65
N PHE A 31 4.89 -18.30 5.08
CA PHE A 31 4.46 -19.69 4.92
C PHE A 31 4.38 -20.05 3.45
N ARG A 32 4.66 -21.31 3.13
CA ARG A 32 4.67 -21.82 1.75
C ARG A 32 4.08 -23.22 1.71
N SER A 33 3.29 -23.50 0.67
CA SER A 33 2.78 -24.83 0.34
C SER A 33 2.53 -24.87 -1.17
N GLY A 34 3.11 -25.84 -1.88
CA GLY A 34 3.02 -25.89 -3.35
C GLY A 34 3.39 -24.56 -4.01
N SER A 35 2.49 -24.04 -4.85
CA SER A 35 2.61 -22.71 -5.49
C SER A 35 2.20 -21.54 -4.58
N ALA A 36 1.60 -21.80 -3.43
CA ALA A 36 1.08 -20.79 -2.55
C ALA A 36 2.12 -20.23 -1.58
N VAL A 37 2.05 -18.91 -1.39
CA VAL A 37 2.83 -18.18 -0.39
C VAL A 37 1.89 -17.27 0.38
N ALA A 38 1.99 -17.33 1.72
CA ALA A 38 1.26 -16.46 2.63
C ALA A 38 2.26 -15.70 3.51
N VAL A 39 2.15 -14.38 3.56
CA VAL A 39 2.97 -13.51 4.42
C VAL A 39 2.07 -12.85 5.46
N ALA A 40 2.15 -13.33 6.69
CA ALA A 40 1.39 -12.79 7.81
C ALA A 40 2.22 -11.72 8.54
N GLY A 41 1.72 -10.48 8.58
CA GLY A 41 2.39 -9.36 9.24
C GLY A 41 1.45 -8.52 10.10
N PRO A 42 1.83 -8.17 11.34
CA PRO A 42 1.01 -7.36 12.22
C PRO A 42 1.05 -5.88 11.84
N ARG A 43 -0.07 -5.17 12.04
CA ARG A 43 -0.18 -3.69 11.89
C ARG A 43 0.32 -3.11 10.55
N LEU A 44 0.40 -3.91 9.49
CA LEU A 44 0.78 -3.49 8.15
C LEU A 44 -0.30 -2.60 7.54
N SER A 45 0.04 -1.33 7.26
CA SER A 45 -0.96 -0.32 6.87
C SER A 45 -2.11 -0.24 7.89
N GLY A 46 -1.78 -0.35 9.18
CA GLY A 46 -2.71 -0.24 10.30
C GLY A 46 -3.55 -1.48 10.59
N ARG A 47 -3.29 -2.62 9.94
CA ARG A 47 -4.06 -3.87 10.13
C ARG A 47 -3.16 -5.10 10.17
N ASP A 48 -3.60 -6.15 10.84
CA ASP A 48 -2.99 -7.46 10.73
C ASP A 48 -3.40 -8.07 9.37
N ARG A 49 -2.42 -8.44 8.55
CA ARG A 49 -2.65 -8.85 7.16
C ARG A 49 -1.97 -10.16 6.85
N ILE A 50 -2.59 -10.93 5.94
CA ILE A 50 -1.97 -12.08 5.29
C ILE A 50 -1.95 -11.76 3.79
N ALA A 51 -0.79 -11.44 3.22
CA ALA A 51 -0.66 -11.29 1.78
C ALA A 51 -0.54 -12.68 1.15
N VAL A 52 -1.39 -13.00 0.17
CA VAL A 52 -1.49 -14.35 -0.41
C VAL A 52 -1.25 -14.35 -1.92
N THR A 53 -0.56 -15.37 -2.42
CA THR A 53 -0.48 -15.70 -3.85
C THR A 53 -0.47 -17.22 -4.04
N GLY A 54 -0.54 -17.68 -5.30
CA GLY A 54 -0.52 -19.09 -5.69
C GLY A 54 -1.85 -19.58 -6.27
N SER A 55 -1.90 -20.87 -6.58
CA SER A 55 -3.14 -21.55 -6.98
C SER A 55 -4.14 -21.59 -5.80
N ALA A 56 -5.43 -21.62 -6.10
CA ALA A 56 -6.45 -21.79 -5.05
C ALA A 56 -6.33 -23.15 -4.34
N GLU A 57 -5.92 -24.19 -5.06
CA GLU A 57 -5.70 -25.55 -4.54
C GLU A 57 -4.66 -25.56 -3.41
N ASP A 58 -3.53 -24.88 -3.62
CA ASP A 58 -2.45 -24.79 -2.62
C ASP A 58 -2.75 -23.76 -1.52
N ALA A 59 -3.37 -22.64 -1.89
CA ALA A 59 -3.61 -21.53 -0.97
C ALA A 59 -4.71 -21.82 0.05
N LEU A 60 -5.72 -22.62 -0.30
CA LEU A 60 -6.83 -22.98 0.60
C LEU A 60 -6.36 -23.65 1.90
N PRO A 61 -5.65 -24.80 1.87
CA PRO A 61 -5.15 -25.42 3.09
C PRO A 61 -4.13 -24.51 3.80
N LEU A 62 -3.24 -23.86 3.05
CA LEU A 62 -2.23 -22.97 3.63
C LEU A 62 -2.86 -21.82 4.44
N VAL A 63 -3.85 -21.12 3.88
CA VAL A 63 -4.47 -19.96 4.56
C VAL A 63 -5.28 -20.39 5.77
N ARG A 64 -5.93 -21.57 5.75
CA ARG A 64 -6.61 -22.12 6.93
C ARG A 64 -5.63 -22.34 8.08
N ASP A 65 -4.51 -23.00 7.81
CA ASP A 65 -3.49 -23.28 8.82
C ASP A 65 -2.87 -22.00 9.36
N VAL A 66 -2.57 -21.04 8.47
CA VAL A 66 -2.05 -19.73 8.87
C VAL A 66 -3.03 -18.99 9.76
N LEU A 67 -4.33 -18.95 9.42
CA LEU A 67 -5.36 -18.30 10.24
C LEU A 67 -5.47 -18.92 11.64
N ALA A 68 -5.38 -20.25 11.74
CA ALA A 68 -5.36 -20.94 13.02
C ALA A 68 -4.14 -20.54 13.88
N GLU A 69 -2.99 -20.27 13.25
CA GLU A 69 -1.75 -19.89 13.93
C GLU A 69 -1.66 -18.39 14.28
N VAL A 70 -2.19 -17.51 13.43
CA VAL A 70 -2.06 -16.05 13.60
C VAL A 70 -3.26 -15.41 14.30
N GLY A 71 -4.40 -16.11 14.31
CA GLY A 71 -5.63 -15.67 14.95
C GLY A 71 -6.54 -14.79 14.06
N PRO A 72 -7.77 -14.53 14.53
CA PRO A 72 -8.86 -14.00 13.70
C PRO A 72 -8.74 -12.52 13.35
N THR A 73 -7.78 -11.79 13.92
CA THR A 73 -7.55 -10.37 13.58
C THR A 73 -6.90 -10.20 12.20
N TYR A 74 -6.21 -11.24 11.72
CA TYR A 74 -5.49 -11.23 10.46
C TYR A 74 -6.43 -11.37 9.27
N ARG A 75 -6.18 -10.53 8.26
CA ARG A 75 -7.04 -10.41 7.08
C ARG A 75 -6.28 -10.84 5.83
N PRO A 76 -6.66 -11.96 5.17
CA PRO A 76 -6.14 -12.31 3.86
C PRO A 76 -6.41 -11.21 2.83
N PHE A 77 -5.42 -10.92 1.99
CA PHE A 77 -5.58 -10.07 0.82
C PHE A 77 -4.66 -10.54 -0.32
N GLY A 78 -5.09 -10.32 -1.56
CA GLY A 78 -4.41 -10.83 -2.75
C GLY A 78 -5.25 -10.61 -3.99
N ASP A 79 -4.89 -11.29 -5.09
CA ASP A 79 -5.68 -11.29 -6.32
C ASP A 79 -7.15 -11.62 -6.02
N ALA A 80 -8.08 -10.86 -6.61
CA ALA A 80 -9.50 -10.96 -6.28
C ALA A 80 -10.05 -12.37 -6.52
N ALA A 81 -9.66 -13.03 -7.61
CA ALA A 81 -10.14 -14.38 -7.90
C ALA A 81 -9.66 -15.41 -6.87
N LEU A 82 -8.42 -15.23 -6.38
CA LEU A 82 -7.87 -16.07 -5.32
C LEU A 82 -8.61 -15.83 -4.00
N ILE A 83 -8.84 -14.56 -3.63
CA ILE A 83 -9.56 -14.23 -2.39
C ILE A 83 -11.00 -14.74 -2.42
N ASP A 84 -11.68 -14.64 -3.57
CA ASP A 84 -13.02 -15.20 -3.74
C ASP A 84 -13.03 -16.73 -3.59
N ALA A 85 -11.99 -17.41 -4.08
CA ALA A 85 -11.85 -18.85 -3.88
C ALA A 85 -11.61 -19.20 -2.40
N LEU A 86 -10.79 -18.41 -1.69
CA LEU A 86 -10.57 -18.58 -0.24
C LEU A 86 -11.86 -18.38 0.55
N VAL A 87 -12.65 -17.35 0.25
CA VAL A 87 -13.94 -17.08 0.91
C VAL A 87 -14.94 -18.22 0.66
N ARG A 88 -15.01 -18.76 -0.57
CA ARG A 88 -15.88 -19.91 -0.84
C ARG A 88 -15.43 -21.19 -0.15
N GLY A 89 -14.12 -21.36 0.03
CA GLY A 89 -13.54 -22.58 0.56
C GLY A 89 -13.37 -22.58 2.08
N ILE A 90 -13.26 -21.43 2.74
CA ILE A 90 -12.98 -21.33 4.18
C ILE A 90 -14.24 -20.76 4.88
N PRO A 91 -15.04 -21.60 5.57
CA PRO A 91 -16.34 -21.19 6.12
C PRO A 91 -16.30 -19.96 7.04
N GLU A 92 -15.19 -19.75 7.73
CA GLU A 92 -15.00 -18.65 8.67
C GLU A 92 -14.70 -17.32 7.98
N LEU A 93 -14.30 -17.33 6.70
CA LEU A 93 -13.95 -16.12 5.97
C LEU A 93 -15.18 -15.46 5.35
N VAL A 94 -15.33 -14.16 5.62
CA VAL A 94 -16.27 -13.28 4.94
C VAL A 94 -15.52 -12.32 4.02
N PRO A 95 -16.09 -11.97 2.85
CA PRO A 95 -15.45 -11.02 1.95
C PRO A 95 -15.38 -9.64 2.60
N GLY A 96 -14.30 -8.92 2.31
CA GLY A 96 -14.15 -7.53 2.67
C GLY A 96 -15.18 -6.65 1.93
N PRO A 97 -15.54 -5.48 2.49
CA PRO A 97 -16.63 -4.68 1.97
C PRO A 97 -16.32 -4.00 0.63
N ARG A 98 -15.05 -3.94 0.21
CA ARG A 98 -14.61 -3.25 -1.00
C ARG A 98 -13.48 -4.01 -1.68
N SER A 99 -13.52 -4.06 -3.01
CA SER A 99 -12.38 -4.39 -3.85
C SER A 99 -11.49 -3.17 -4.05
N PHE A 100 -10.22 -3.40 -4.34
CA PHE A 100 -9.24 -2.35 -4.56
C PHE A 100 -8.26 -2.77 -5.64
N LEU A 101 -7.63 -1.81 -6.31
CA LEU A 101 -6.49 -2.10 -7.16
C LEU A 101 -5.22 -2.08 -6.31
N TRP A 102 -4.45 -3.17 -6.38
CA TRP A 102 -3.03 -3.11 -6.06
C TRP A 102 -2.32 -2.56 -7.28
N MET A 103 -1.83 -1.32 -7.20
CA MET A 103 -1.13 -0.67 -8.30
C MET A 103 0.37 -0.68 -8.05
N VAL A 104 1.15 -0.97 -9.08
CA VAL A 104 2.61 -1.05 -9.00
C VAL A 104 3.29 -0.46 -10.24
N THR A 105 4.47 0.11 -10.07
CA THR A 105 5.42 0.43 -11.14
C THR A 105 6.85 0.16 -10.66
N ASP A 106 7.73 -0.22 -11.59
CA ASP A 106 9.18 -0.26 -11.43
C ASP A 106 9.89 0.81 -12.29
N GLN A 107 9.12 1.61 -13.03
CA GLN A 107 9.63 2.70 -13.85
C GLN A 107 9.39 4.03 -13.14
N PRO A 108 10.43 4.88 -12.99
CA PRO A 108 10.25 6.21 -12.46
C PRO A 108 9.42 7.05 -13.45
N PRO A 109 8.41 7.79 -12.99
CA PRO A 109 7.67 8.72 -13.84
C PRO A 109 8.54 9.90 -14.26
N VAL A 110 8.03 10.71 -15.20
CA VAL A 110 8.65 12.00 -15.52
C VAL A 110 8.70 12.87 -14.26
N PRO A 111 9.87 13.45 -13.92
CA PRO A 111 10.02 14.35 -12.79
C PRO A 111 9.03 15.52 -12.82
N VAL A 112 8.65 15.99 -11.64
CA VAL A 112 7.74 17.12 -11.45
C VAL A 112 8.44 18.22 -10.65
N THR A 113 7.99 19.46 -10.83
CA THR A 113 8.45 20.64 -10.08
C THR A 113 7.33 21.16 -9.17
N GLY A 114 7.69 21.94 -8.14
CA GLY A 114 6.71 22.53 -7.21
C GLY A 114 6.11 21.52 -6.22
N VAL A 115 6.85 20.44 -5.97
CA VAL A 115 6.56 19.45 -4.93
C VAL A 115 7.89 19.11 -4.28
N ASP A 116 7.92 19.14 -2.95
CA ASP A 116 9.10 18.82 -2.16
C ASP A 116 8.74 17.94 -0.97
N TRP A 117 9.75 17.35 -0.33
CA TRP A 117 9.57 16.71 0.98
C TRP A 117 9.33 17.78 2.03
N LEU A 118 8.25 17.61 2.80
CA LEU A 118 7.85 18.55 3.85
C LEU A 118 8.82 18.50 5.03
N ASP A 119 9.03 19.65 5.63
CA ASP A 119 9.67 19.81 6.94
C ASP A 119 8.62 19.66 8.07
N PRO A 120 8.98 19.85 9.35
CA PRO A 120 8.02 19.73 10.45
C PRO A 120 6.79 20.65 10.34
N ASP A 121 6.97 21.89 9.88
CA ASP A 121 5.85 22.85 9.74
C ASP A 121 4.92 22.42 8.60
N GLY A 122 5.48 21.94 7.49
CA GLY A 122 4.73 21.34 6.40
C GLY A 122 3.98 20.07 6.81
N GLU A 123 4.56 19.22 7.66
CA GLU A 123 3.85 18.05 8.20
C GLU A 123 2.67 18.42 9.11
N ASP A 124 2.76 19.53 9.86
CA ASP A 124 1.64 20.05 10.64
C ASP A 124 0.55 20.68 9.75
N ALA A 125 0.94 21.36 8.66
CA ALA A 125 -0.02 21.79 7.64
C ALA A 125 -0.72 20.58 6.97
N ALA A 126 0.02 19.49 6.70
CA ALA A 126 -0.55 18.25 6.19
C ALA A 126 -1.55 17.63 7.19
N ARG A 127 -1.24 17.66 8.49
CA ARG A 127 -2.14 17.19 9.56
C ARG A 127 -3.46 17.98 9.56
N ALA A 128 -3.39 19.30 9.44
CA ALA A 128 -4.56 20.16 9.33
C ALA A 128 -5.41 19.82 8.08
N LEU A 129 -4.75 19.54 6.95
CA LEU A 129 -5.42 19.11 5.72
C LEU A 129 -6.18 17.78 5.90
N PHE A 130 -5.60 16.80 6.60
CA PHE A 130 -6.28 15.54 6.91
C PHE A 130 -7.48 15.75 7.83
N ALA A 131 -7.33 16.54 8.89
CA ALA A 131 -8.44 16.85 9.80
C ALA A 131 -9.64 17.46 9.06
N LEU A 132 -9.36 18.29 8.04
CA LEU A 132 -10.39 18.90 7.20
C LEU A 132 -11.00 17.94 6.19
N CYS A 133 -10.18 17.15 5.48
CA CYS A 133 -10.61 16.47 4.26
C CYS A 133 -10.85 14.97 4.41
N PHE A 134 -10.11 14.31 5.30
CA PHE A 134 -10.15 12.86 5.45
C PHE A 134 -9.70 12.40 6.85
N PRO A 135 -10.43 12.77 7.91
CA PRO A 135 -10.01 12.53 9.30
C PRO A 135 -9.85 11.05 9.64
N ASP A 136 -10.57 10.17 8.95
CA ASP A 136 -10.53 8.72 9.15
C ASP A 136 -9.45 8.01 8.31
N SER A 137 -8.58 8.76 7.61
CA SER A 137 -7.48 8.17 6.84
C SER A 137 -6.58 7.33 7.75
N TYR A 138 -6.26 6.12 7.33
CA TYR A 138 -5.31 5.25 8.03
C TYR A 138 -3.86 5.73 7.89
N ALA A 139 -3.57 6.59 6.90
CA ALA A 139 -2.27 7.20 6.67
C ALA A 139 -2.36 8.72 6.94
N GLN A 140 -1.72 9.16 8.02
CA GLN A 140 -1.67 10.56 8.47
C GLN A 140 -0.31 10.85 9.11
N PRO A 141 0.14 12.12 9.15
CA PRO A 141 1.36 12.50 9.87
C PRO A 141 1.36 11.98 11.32
N GLY A 142 2.48 11.42 11.76
CA GLY A 142 2.64 10.81 13.10
C GLY A 142 2.08 9.39 13.28
N ARG A 143 1.46 8.78 12.26
CA ARG A 143 1.04 7.36 12.36
C ARG A 143 2.25 6.42 12.22
N PRO A 144 2.35 5.36 13.05
CA PRO A 144 3.42 4.37 12.91
C PRO A 144 3.48 3.77 11.50
N GLY A 145 4.69 3.75 10.94
CA GLY A 145 4.96 3.26 9.59
C GLY A 145 4.87 4.33 8.50
N VAL A 146 4.33 5.52 8.77
CA VAL A 146 4.46 6.66 7.85
C VAL A 146 5.83 7.31 8.06
N ARG A 147 6.63 7.43 7.00
CA ARG A 147 8.05 7.80 7.10
C ARG A 147 8.30 9.28 6.86
N ARG A 148 7.67 9.85 5.84
CA ARG A 148 7.80 11.26 5.45
C ARG A 148 6.70 11.66 4.46
N TRP A 149 6.43 12.95 4.37
CA TRP A 149 5.41 13.53 3.50
C TRP A 149 6.03 14.39 2.41
N ALA A 150 5.50 14.28 1.20
CA ALA A 150 5.73 15.25 0.14
C ALA A 150 4.49 16.13 0.00
N GLY A 151 4.68 17.41 -0.33
CA GLY A 151 3.57 18.34 -0.49
C GLY A 151 3.78 19.34 -1.61
N ALA A 152 2.65 19.80 -2.14
CA ALA A 152 2.57 21.01 -2.94
C ALA A 152 1.96 22.10 -2.05
N GLU A 153 2.71 23.17 -1.83
CA GLU A 153 2.31 24.28 -0.96
C GLU A 153 1.64 25.41 -1.74
N GLY A 154 0.77 26.15 -1.06
CA GLY A 154 0.23 27.40 -1.56
C GLY A 154 1.14 28.59 -1.26
N ALA A 155 0.64 29.80 -1.53
CA ALA A 155 1.43 31.02 -1.36
C ALA A 155 1.68 31.36 0.12
N ASP A 156 0.81 30.87 1.02
CA ASP A 156 0.83 31.19 2.45
C ASP A 156 1.38 30.02 3.29
N GLY A 157 2.09 29.07 2.65
CA GLY A 157 2.64 27.87 3.30
C GLY A 157 1.60 26.79 3.62
N GLU A 158 0.37 26.92 3.11
CA GLU A 158 -0.66 25.91 3.33
C GLU A 158 -0.44 24.66 2.45
N ALA A 159 -0.62 23.47 3.02
CA ALA A 159 -0.55 22.22 2.26
C ALA A 159 -1.78 22.09 1.33
N LEU A 160 -1.56 22.24 0.01
CA LEU A 160 -2.63 22.14 -0.99
C LEU A 160 -2.82 20.70 -1.51
N ALA A 161 -1.75 19.91 -1.54
CA ALA A 161 -1.82 18.48 -1.78
C ALA A 161 -0.67 17.77 -1.08
N VAL A 162 -0.89 16.54 -0.63
CA VAL A 162 0.11 15.74 0.06
C VAL A 162 0.05 14.28 -0.36
N ALA A 163 1.18 13.58 -0.26
CA ALA A 163 1.31 12.14 -0.39
C ALA A 163 2.47 11.64 0.48
N ALA A 164 2.37 10.43 1.01
CA ALA A 164 3.37 9.86 1.92
C ALA A 164 4.14 8.69 1.31
N ASP A 165 5.40 8.59 1.70
CA ASP A 165 6.10 7.30 1.80
C ASP A 165 5.70 6.65 3.13
N ALA A 166 5.02 5.50 3.08
CA ALA A 166 4.52 4.81 4.26
C ALA A 166 4.57 3.29 4.11
N TRP A 167 5.03 2.58 5.14
CA TRP A 167 5.17 1.11 5.16
C TRP A 167 6.01 0.55 4.01
N SER A 168 6.97 1.32 3.50
CA SER A 168 7.91 0.86 2.47
C SER A 168 8.79 -0.27 3.02
N ALA A 169 9.00 -1.30 2.19
CA ALA A 169 9.90 -2.42 2.46
C ALA A 169 11.06 -2.41 1.47
N ASP A 170 12.17 -3.08 1.80
CA ASP A 170 13.22 -3.30 0.81
C ASP A 170 12.64 -4.06 -0.40
N GLY A 171 12.96 -3.58 -1.62
CA GLY A 171 12.39 -4.09 -2.87
C GLY A 171 10.97 -3.62 -3.22
N CYS A 172 10.26 -2.90 -2.34
CA CYS A 172 8.96 -2.31 -2.67
C CYS A 172 8.59 -1.13 -1.76
N GLY A 173 8.70 0.09 -2.29
CA GLY A 173 8.17 1.30 -1.68
C GLY A 173 6.64 1.33 -1.71
N PHE A 174 6.02 2.00 -0.76
CA PHE A 174 4.56 2.10 -0.68
C PHE A 174 4.09 3.54 -0.47
N MET A 175 3.24 4.01 -1.38
CA MET A 175 2.64 5.35 -1.32
C MET A 175 1.27 5.27 -0.65
N ALA A 176 1.01 6.18 0.30
CA ALA A 176 -0.27 6.28 0.99
C ALA A 176 -0.67 7.74 1.24
N GLY A 177 -1.90 7.94 1.70
CA GLY A 177 -2.33 9.24 2.22
C GLY A 177 -2.40 10.36 1.17
N VAL A 178 -2.78 10.06 -0.08
CA VAL A 178 -2.91 11.10 -1.10
C VAL A 178 -4.16 11.94 -0.83
N VAL A 179 -3.98 13.22 -0.52
CA VAL A 179 -5.07 14.17 -0.27
C VAL A 179 -4.80 15.47 -1.02
N THR A 180 -5.86 16.09 -1.56
CA THR A 180 -5.80 17.42 -2.19
C THR A 180 -6.90 18.29 -1.61
N HIS A 181 -6.50 19.49 -1.17
CA HIS A 181 -7.39 20.50 -0.63
C HIS A 181 -8.52 20.81 -1.64
N PRO A 182 -9.80 20.89 -1.21
CA PRO A 182 -10.94 21.08 -2.12
C PRO A 182 -10.80 22.27 -3.07
N ARG A 183 -10.28 23.40 -2.57
CA ARG A 183 -10.04 24.61 -3.37
C ARG A 183 -8.92 24.46 -4.41
N ALA A 184 -8.10 23.42 -4.31
CA ALA A 184 -6.97 23.18 -5.19
C ALA A 184 -7.18 21.98 -6.14
N ARG A 185 -8.37 21.36 -6.10
CA ARG A 185 -8.74 20.29 -7.04
C ARG A 185 -8.78 20.80 -8.48
N GLY A 186 -8.60 19.89 -9.44
CA GLY A 186 -8.55 20.23 -10.87
C GLY A 186 -7.24 20.89 -11.34
N ARG A 187 -6.33 21.28 -10.42
CA ARG A 187 -5.03 21.92 -10.74
C ARG A 187 -3.89 20.92 -10.96
N GLY A 188 -4.17 19.62 -10.94
CA GLY A 188 -3.16 18.57 -11.12
C GLY A 188 -2.25 18.30 -9.93
N LEU A 189 -2.45 18.95 -8.77
CA LEU A 189 -1.56 18.82 -7.61
C LEU A 189 -1.50 17.39 -7.04
N GLY A 190 -2.63 16.69 -6.94
CA GLY A 190 -2.66 15.27 -6.52
C GLY A 190 -1.80 14.37 -7.42
N ALA A 191 -1.76 14.66 -8.72
CA ALA A 191 -0.91 13.96 -9.68
C ALA A 191 0.56 14.38 -9.59
N ALA A 192 0.84 15.63 -9.22
CA ALA A 192 2.21 16.08 -8.97
C ALA A 192 2.80 15.37 -7.75
N VAL A 193 2.12 15.42 -6.59
CA VAL A 193 2.62 14.78 -5.36
C VAL A 193 2.74 13.26 -5.51
N SER A 194 1.81 12.63 -6.24
CA SER A 194 1.86 11.20 -6.52
C SER A 194 3.08 10.83 -7.37
N ARG A 195 3.35 11.56 -8.45
CA ARG A 195 4.53 11.31 -9.32
C ARG A 195 5.84 11.52 -8.57
N PHE A 196 5.93 12.58 -7.76
CA PHE A 196 7.11 12.87 -6.95
C PHE A 196 7.43 11.74 -5.97
N VAL A 197 6.42 11.28 -5.22
CA VAL A 197 6.60 10.17 -4.27
C VAL A 197 6.91 8.86 -5.01
N VAL A 198 6.21 8.55 -6.10
CA VAL A 198 6.47 7.34 -6.91
C VAL A 198 7.90 7.34 -7.46
N ASP A 199 8.40 8.44 -8.03
CA ASP A 199 9.79 8.55 -8.49
C ASP A 199 10.78 8.25 -7.37
N ALA A 200 10.61 8.89 -6.21
CA ALA A 200 11.48 8.67 -5.07
C ALA A 200 11.43 7.23 -4.53
N LEU A 201 10.25 6.60 -4.52
CA LEU A 201 10.07 5.22 -4.10
C LEU A 201 10.72 4.24 -5.08
N VAL A 202 10.52 4.41 -6.39
CA VAL A 202 11.16 3.57 -7.41
C VAL A 202 12.67 3.70 -7.34
N ARG A 203 13.22 4.92 -7.26
CA ARG A 203 14.68 5.13 -7.14
C ARG A 203 15.28 4.49 -5.90
N ARG A 204 14.55 4.49 -4.79
CA ARG A 204 15.04 3.98 -3.50
C ARG A 204 14.84 2.48 -3.33
N TYR A 205 13.71 1.95 -3.73
CA TYR A 205 13.27 0.59 -3.43
C TYR A 205 13.12 -0.29 -4.67
N GLY A 206 13.40 0.23 -5.87
CA GLY A 206 13.23 -0.46 -7.16
C GLY A 206 11.79 -0.54 -7.65
N ARG A 207 10.80 -0.43 -6.74
CA ARG A 207 9.36 -0.44 -7.07
C ARG A 207 8.60 0.52 -6.18
N ALA A 208 7.50 1.04 -6.70
CA ALA A 208 6.49 1.75 -5.92
C ALA A 208 5.14 1.05 -6.06
N ALA A 209 4.44 0.88 -4.95
CA ALA A 209 3.11 0.31 -4.91
C ALA A 209 2.13 1.20 -4.11
N LEU A 210 0.84 1.00 -4.35
CA LEU A 210 -0.24 1.57 -3.55
C LEU A 210 -1.49 0.70 -3.62
N MET A 211 -2.44 0.99 -2.74
CA MET A 211 -3.80 0.48 -2.82
C MET A 211 -4.76 1.65 -3.09
N VAL A 212 -5.67 1.46 -4.05
CA VAL A 212 -6.73 2.43 -4.35
C VAL A 212 -8.05 1.71 -4.47
N ASP A 213 -9.12 2.29 -3.92
CA ASP A 213 -10.48 1.76 -4.06
C ASP A 213 -10.82 1.57 -5.55
N ALA A 214 -11.34 0.40 -5.91
CA ALA A 214 -11.58 0.05 -7.31
C ALA A 214 -12.64 0.95 -7.98
N THR A 215 -13.46 1.64 -7.19
CA THR A 215 -14.47 2.59 -7.69
C THR A 215 -13.95 4.02 -7.85
N ASN A 216 -12.73 4.31 -7.36
CA ASN A 216 -12.15 5.66 -7.40
C ASN A 216 -11.45 5.94 -8.75
N ALA A 217 -12.26 6.06 -9.81
CA ALA A 217 -11.78 6.29 -11.18
C ALA A 217 -10.84 7.50 -11.31
N ALA A 218 -11.10 8.58 -10.56
CA ALA A 218 -10.27 9.79 -10.58
C ALA A 218 -8.86 9.54 -10.04
N ALA A 219 -8.72 8.82 -8.92
CA ALA A 219 -7.41 8.48 -8.36
C ALA A 219 -6.69 7.45 -9.24
N ILE A 220 -7.40 6.46 -9.77
CA ILE A 220 -6.84 5.47 -10.70
C ILE A 220 -6.20 6.16 -11.91
N ALA A 221 -6.91 7.09 -12.55
CA ALA A 221 -6.38 7.86 -13.69
C ALA A 221 -5.18 8.76 -13.33
N VAL A 222 -5.05 9.17 -12.07
CA VAL A 222 -3.85 9.87 -11.59
C VAL A 222 -2.66 8.91 -11.51
N TYR A 223 -2.85 7.73 -10.95
CA TYR A 223 -1.79 6.75 -10.76
C TYR A 223 -1.35 6.09 -12.07
N GLU A 224 -2.26 5.85 -13.00
CA GLU A 224 -1.93 5.38 -14.35
C GLU A 224 -1.04 6.38 -15.10
N ARG A 225 -1.30 7.68 -14.97
CA ARG A 225 -0.44 8.74 -15.52
C ARG A 225 0.93 8.85 -14.81
N ALA A 226 1.04 8.29 -13.61
CA ALA A 226 2.33 8.10 -12.93
C ALA A 226 3.03 6.79 -13.34
N GLY A 227 2.52 6.08 -14.35
CA GLY A 227 3.09 4.84 -14.88
C GLY A 227 2.68 3.58 -14.12
N MET A 228 1.77 3.67 -13.14
CA MET A 228 1.36 2.54 -12.33
C MET A 228 0.31 1.67 -13.04
N ARG A 229 0.41 0.35 -12.86
CA ARG A 229 -0.56 -0.62 -13.38
C ARG A 229 -1.27 -1.32 -12.25
N GLY A 230 -2.60 -1.38 -12.34
CA GLY A 230 -3.45 -2.01 -11.33
C GLY A 230 -3.76 -3.48 -11.63
N ARG A 231 -3.85 -4.28 -10.57
CA ARG A 231 -4.53 -5.58 -10.58
C ARG A 231 -5.66 -5.55 -9.56
N LEU A 232 -6.80 -6.17 -9.90
CA LEU A 232 -7.93 -6.24 -9.00
C LEU A 232 -7.61 -7.18 -7.84
N PHE A 233 -7.67 -6.63 -6.63
CA PHE A 233 -7.41 -7.33 -5.39
C PHE A 233 -8.66 -7.34 -4.52
N GLY A 234 -8.77 -8.40 -3.74
CA GLY A 234 -9.75 -8.58 -2.68
C GLY A 234 -9.08 -8.62 -1.31
N ALA A 235 -9.90 -8.51 -0.27
CA ALA A 235 -9.52 -8.89 1.08
C ALA A 235 -10.66 -9.69 1.72
N ALA A 236 -10.33 -10.49 2.73
CA ALA A 236 -11.28 -11.22 3.56
C ALA A 236 -10.95 -11.01 5.04
N GLY A 237 -11.87 -11.36 5.92
CA GLY A 237 -11.62 -11.44 7.35
C GLY A 237 -12.48 -12.53 7.99
N VAL A 238 -12.14 -12.91 9.22
CA VAL A 238 -12.95 -13.87 9.96
C VAL A 238 -14.28 -13.21 10.35
N GLY A 239 -15.40 -13.79 9.91
CA GLY A 239 -16.75 -13.39 10.33
C GLY A 239 -16.95 -13.70 11.81
N ARG A 240 -17.64 -12.82 12.54
CA ARG A 240 -18.10 -13.15 13.88
C ARG A 240 -19.28 -14.11 13.83
#